data_AF-A0A3D0Q5K7-F1
#
_entry.id   AF-A0A3D0Q5K7-F1
#
_cell.length_a   1.000
_cell.length_b   1.000
_cell.length_c   1.000
_cell.angle_alpha   90.00
_cell.angle_beta   90.00
_cell.angle_gamma   90.00
#
_symmetry.space_group_name_H-M   'P 1'
#
loop_
_entity.id
_entity.type
_entity.pdbx_description
1 polymer ?
#
loop_
_entity_poly.entity_id
_entity_poly.type
_entity_poly.pdbx_seq_one_letter_code
_entity_poly.pdbx_strand_id
1 'polypeptide(L)'
;MTSSPLPLVIAGPVLRHTQQAGFTLWLVTSEPADIDVSLHQAQQAQNSNTTDRVIQVGEKAFIHVLTCSPQTPLTANVLYH
;
A
#
# COMPACT_ATOMS: atom_id res chain seq x y z
N MET A 1 -12.20 19.16 26.63
CA MET A 1 -11.23 19.31 25.53
C MET A 1 -11.72 18.46 24.38
N THR A 2 -12.08 19.05 23.25
CA THR A 2 -12.52 18.29 22.07
C THR A 2 -11.27 17.86 21.31
N SER A 3 -10.90 16.57 21.43
CA SER A 3 -9.85 15.99 20.58
C SER A 3 -10.31 16.05 19.14
N SER A 4 -9.52 16.64 18.25
CA SER A 4 -9.72 16.48 16.81
C SER A 4 -9.63 14.99 16.46
N PRO A 5 -10.49 14.48 15.55
CA PRO A 5 -10.42 13.09 15.12
C PRO A 5 -9.07 12.83 14.43
N LEU A 6 -8.52 11.63 14.62
CA LEU A 6 -7.32 11.19 13.89
C LEU A 6 -7.62 11.15 12.38
N PRO A 7 -6.65 11.51 11.52
CA PRO A 7 -6.80 11.31 10.09
C PRO A 7 -6.85 9.82 9.75
N LEU A 8 -7.54 9.45 8.66
CA LEU A 8 -7.66 8.05 8.23
C LEU A 8 -6.30 7.38 8.09
N VAL A 9 -5.33 8.02 7.43
CA VAL A 9 -3.95 7.52 7.35
C VAL A 9 -3.11 8.23 8.40
N ILE A 10 -2.56 7.47 9.34
CA ILE A 10 -1.76 7.97 10.45
C ILE A 10 -0.26 7.74 10.26
N ALA A 11 0.14 6.86 9.32
CA ALA A 11 1.52 6.70 8.88
C ALA A 11 1.62 6.11 7.45
N GLY A 12 2.65 6.51 6.70
CA GLY A 12 2.89 6.06 5.32
C GLY A 12 2.17 6.90 4.26
N PRO A 13 1.98 6.38 3.03
CA PRO A 13 2.44 5.07 2.54
C PRO A 13 3.96 5.04 2.30
N VAL A 14 4.60 3.92 2.64
CA VAL A 14 6.03 3.68 2.44
C VAL A 14 6.25 2.47 1.55
N LEU A 15 7.03 2.63 0.49
CA LEU A 15 7.55 1.51 -0.30
C LEU A 15 8.65 0.80 0.48
N ARG A 16 8.36 -0.40 0.97
CA ARG A 16 9.21 -1.11 1.94
C ARG A 16 10.22 -2.05 1.30
N HIS A 17 9.84 -2.69 0.20
CA HIS A 17 10.66 -3.63 -0.53
C HIS A 17 10.26 -3.63 -2.01
N THR A 18 11.24 -3.67 -2.90
CA THR A 18 11.04 -3.74 -4.35
C THR A 18 11.93 -4.83 -4.92
N GLN A 19 11.35 -5.61 -5.82
CA GLN A 19 12.04 -6.64 -6.57
C GLN A 19 11.38 -6.78 -7.94
N GLN A 20 12.02 -7.49 -8.86
CA GLN A 20 11.47 -7.68 -10.20
C GLN A 20 10.06 -8.31 -10.18
N ALA A 21 9.77 -9.20 -9.22
CA ALA A 21 8.48 -9.84 -9.09
C ALA A 21 7.37 -8.96 -8.47
N GLY A 22 7.69 -7.76 -7.96
CA GLY A 22 6.71 -6.88 -7.31
C GLY A 22 7.26 -6.05 -6.17
N PHE A 23 6.37 -5.51 -5.36
CA PHE A 23 6.74 -4.61 -4.26
C PHE A 23 5.81 -4.74 -3.05
N THR A 24 6.28 -4.22 -1.92
CA THR A 24 5.52 -4.14 -0.68
C THR A 24 5.31 -2.69 -0.27
N LEU A 25 4.06 -2.30 -0.01
CA LEU A 25 3.66 -1.01 0.56
C LEU A 25 3.23 -1.20 2.01
N TRP A 26 3.68 -0.30 2.88
CA TRP A 26 3.23 -0.20 4.26
C TRP A 26 2.49 1.11 4.48
N LEU A 27 1.32 1.04 5.10
CA LEU A 27 0.67 2.20 5.67
C LEU A 27 -0.07 1.81 6.95
N VAL A 28 -0.46 2.81 7.73
CA VAL A 28 -1.24 2.62 8.95
C VAL A 28 -2.47 3.50 8.91
N THR A 29 -3.63 2.91 9.13
CA THR A 29 -4.89 3.65 9.24
C THR A 29 -5.38 3.75 10.68
N SER A 30 -6.17 4.79 10.99
CA SER A 30 -6.78 4.98 12.31
C SER A 30 -8.00 4.10 12.58
N GLU A 31 -8.56 3.51 11.53
CA GLU A 31 -9.75 2.67 11.50
C GLU A 31 -9.60 1.59 10.41
N PRO A 32 -10.39 0.49 10.45
CA PRO A 32 -10.35 -0.52 9.40
C PRO A 32 -10.64 0.10 8.04
N ALA A 33 -9.79 -0.20 7.05
CA ALA A 33 -9.93 0.30 5.69
C ALA A 33 -9.75 -0.85 4.70
N ASP A 34 -10.43 -0.76 3.57
CA ASP A 34 -10.16 -1.61 2.41
C ASP A 34 -9.31 -0.81 1.43
N ILE A 35 -8.18 -1.36 1.00
CA ILE A 35 -7.14 -0.62 0.26
C ILE A 35 -6.84 -1.28 -1.06
N ASP A 36 -7.19 -0.59 -2.13
CA ASP A 36 -6.84 -0.96 -3.48
C ASP A 36 -5.53 -0.30 -3.93
N VAL A 37 -4.69 -1.08 -4.60
CA VAL A 37 -3.45 -0.60 -5.23
C VAL A 37 -3.54 -0.84 -6.72
N SER A 38 -3.49 0.24 -7.50
CA SER A 38 -3.38 0.17 -8.96
C SER A 38 -1.97 0.53 -9.40
N LEU A 39 -1.35 -0.30 -10.22
CA LEU A 39 -0.05 -0.03 -10.82
C LEU A 39 -0.23 0.48 -12.25
N HIS A 40 0.47 1.55 -12.61
CA HIS A 40 0.45 2.14 -13.95
C HIS A 40 1.86 2.33 -14.50
N GLN A 41 2.02 2.16 -15.80
CA GLN A 41 3.24 2.48 -16.53
C GLN A 41 2.86 3.32 -17.75
N ALA A 42 3.43 4.52 -17.90
CA ALA A 42 3.07 5.45 -18.99
C ALA A 42 1.55 5.57 -19.20
N GLN A 43 0.82 5.80 -18.10
CA GLN A 43 -0.64 5.97 -18.06
C GLN A 43 -1.45 4.70 -18.42
N GLN A 44 -0.78 3.57 -18.62
CA GLN A 44 -1.42 2.27 -18.83
C GLN A 44 -1.45 1.46 -17.54
N ALA A 45 -2.65 1.07 -17.12
CA ALA A 45 -2.83 0.16 -15.99
C ALA A 45 -2.14 -1.18 -16.27
N GLN A 46 -1.38 -1.65 -15.30
CA GLN A 46 -0.73 -2.95 -15.31
C GLN A 46 -1.59 -3.93 -14.51
N ASN A 47 -1.84 -5.09 -15.09
CA ASN A 47 -2.51 -6.17 -14.36
C ASN A 47 -1.61 -6.59 -13.19
N SER A 48 -2.15 -6.50 -11.99
CA SER A 48 -1.46 -6.88 -10.77
C SER A 48 -2.44 -7.50 -9.79
N ASN A 49 -1.92 -8.40 -8.96
CA ASN A 49 -2.65 -8.91 -7.82
C ASN A 49 -2.08 -8.26 -6.56
N THR A 50 -2.96 -7.81 -5.68
CA THR A 50 -2.57 -7.22 -4.40
C THR A 50 -3.17 -8.05 -3.28
N THR A 51 -2.32 -8.44 -2.32
CA THR A 51 -2.78 -9.04 -1.07
C THR A 51 -2.55 -8.06 0.06
N ASP A 52 -3.53 -7.91 0.93
CA ASP A 52 -3.40 -7.13 2.16
C ASP A 52 -3.32 -8.04 3.38
N ARG A 53 -2.31 -7.80 4.21
CA ARG A 53 -2.23 -8.37 5.54
C ARG A 53 -2.34 -7.23 6.55
N VAL A 54 -3.45 -7.23 7.29
CA VAL A 54 -3.76 -6.22 8.29
C VAL A 54 -3.38 -6.70 9.68
N ILE A 55 -2.70 -5.83 10.45
CA ILE A 55 -2.34 -6.07 11.84
C ILE A 55 -2.86 -4.89 12.66
N GLN A 56 -3.83 -5.14 13.53
CA GLN A 56 -4.31 -4.12 14.46
C GLN A 56 -3.35 -3.99 15.66
N VAL A 57 -2.99 -2.75 16.00
CA VAL A 57 -2.17 -2.40 17.17
C VAL A 57 -2.94 -1.41 18.03
N GLY A 58 -3.36 -1.84 19.22
CA GLY A 58 -4.25 -1.04 20.07
C GLY A 58 -5.62 -0.83 19.41
N GLU A 59 -6.28 0.28 19.76
CA GLU A 59 -7.67 0.51 19.33
C GLU A 59 -7.80 1.28 18.01
N LYS A 60 -6.75 2.01 17.62
CA LYS A 60 -6.80 3.05 16.57
C LYS A 60 -5.63 2.97 15.59
N ALA A 61 -4.99 1.82 15.44
CA ALA A 61 -3.94 1.65 14.43
C ALA A 61 -4.08 0.30 13.74
N PHE A 62 -4.19 0.32 12.42
CA PHE A 62 -4.30 -0.85 11.57
C PHE A 62 -3.18 -0.77 10.56
N ILE A 63 -2.17 -1.63 10.72
CA ILE A 63 -1.00 -1.69 9.84
C ILE A 63 -1.38 -2.55 8.64
N HIS A 64 -1.36 -1.96 7.45
CA HIS A 64 -1.55 -2.67 6.19
C HIS A 64 -0.19 -3.01 5.59
N VAL A 65 0.02 -4.29 5.31
CA VAL A 65 1.19 -4.78 4.56
C VAL A 65 0.69 -5.30 3.22
N LEU A 66 0.66 -4.38 2.26
CA LEU A 66 0.16 -4.63 0.91
C LEU A 66 1.31 -5.19 0.07
N THR A 67 1.11 -6.37 -0.52
CA THR A 67 2.07 -6.95 -1.47
C THR A 67 1.44 -6.96 -2.84
N CYS A 68 2.02 -6.18 -3.75
CA CYS A 68 1.59 -6.07 -5.13
C CYS A 68 2.50 -6.90 -6.03
N SER A 69 1.88 -7.81 -6.79
CA SER A 69 2.54 -8.73 -7.72
C SER A 69 2.00 -8.47 -9.14
N PRO A 70 2.69 -7.66 -9.96
CA PRO A 70 2.29 -7.45 -11.34
C PRO A 70 2.49 -8.73 -12.17
N GLN A 71 1.60 -8.95 -13.15
CA GLN A 71 1.73 -10.10 -14.08
C GLN A 71 2.96 -9.96 -14.96
N THR A 72 3.31 -8.72 -15.34
CA THR A 72 4.53 -8.40 -16.06
C THR A 72 5.59 -7.97 -15.05
N PRO A 73 6.81 -8.56 -15.05
CA PRO A 73 7.86 -8.20 -14.12
C PRO A 73 8.26 -6.72 -14.20
N LEU A 74 8.55 -6.12 -13.05
CA LEU A 74 9.03 -4.74 -12.96
C LEU A 74 10.41 -4.61 -13.60
N THR A 75 10.60 -3.55 -14.37
CA THR A 75 11.89 -3.26 -15.00
C THR A 75 12.67 -2.28 -14.13
N ALA A 76 13.96 -2.57 -13.92
CA ALA A 76 14.84 -1.66 -13.19
C ALA A 76 14.97 -0.31 -13.91
N ASN A 77 15.04 0.78 -13.14
CA ASN A 77 15.18 2.16 -13.64
C ASN A 77 14.02 2.63 -14.55
N VAL A 78 12.82 2.05 -14.39
CA VAL A 78 11.60 2.49 -15.06
C VAL A 78 10.64 3.08 -14.02
N LEU A 79 10.00 4.19 -14.37
CA LEU A 79 9.00 4.83 -13.52
C LEU A 79 7.64 4.14 -13.67
N TYR A 80 7.06 3.80 -12.52
CA TYR A 80 5.69 3.32 -12.38
C TYR A 80 4.92 4.28 -11.46
N HIS A 81 3.61 4.38 -11.66
CA HIS A 81 2.70 5.22 -10.89
C HIS A 81 1.65 4.40 -10.17
#